data_AF-A0A5A7WYW6-F1
#
_entry.id   AF-A0A5A7WYW6-F1
#
_cell.length_a   1.000
_cell.length_b   1.000
_cell.length_c   1.000
_cell.angle_alpha   90.00
_cell.angle_beta   90.00
_cell.angle_gamma   90.00
#
_symmetry.space_group_name_H-M   'P 1'
#
loop_
_entity.id
_entity.type
_entity.pdbx_description
1 polymer ?
#
loop_
_entity_poly.entity_id
_entity_poly.type
_entity_poly.pdbx_seq_one_letter_code
_entity_poly.pdbx_strand_id
1 'polypeptide(L)'
;MSKWLLRGLVFAASMVVVRLLQGAMINAWERYAILISVTLVVLFIIAAFVWGLIDGRADASAQPDPDRRADLAMTWLIAGLFAGIVSGFVAWFISLFYDNLYAGGFLSEVTTFAAFTALITFLAAITGVALGRSLIDRKAPPIQRHSAADGDRADTDVFQAVSVGTEAAPAEAEKQP
;
A
#
# COMPACT_ATOMS: atom_id res chain seq x y z
N MET A 1 -13.99 -11.02 -2.76
CA MET A 1 -13.91 -9.86 -3.67
C MET A 1 -14.39 -8.52 -3.06
N SER A 2 -15.09 -8.47 -1.91
CA SER A 2 -15.67 -7.21 -1.39
C SER A 2 -14.73 -6.28 -0.58
N LYS A 3 -13.49 -6.69 -0.29
CA LYS A 3 -12.63 -5.99 0.69
C LYS A 3 -12.19 -4.58 0.23
N TRP A 4 -11.97 -4.36 -1.07
CA TRP A 4 -11.59 -3.04 -1.60
C TRP A 4 -12.81 -2.13 -1.75
N LEU A 5 -13.96 -2.69 -2.13
CA LEU A 5 -15.20 -1.95 -2.38
C LEU A 5 -15.74 -1.30 -1.10
N LEU A 6 -15.73 -2.01 0.04
CA LEU A 6 -16.13 -1.42 1.32
C LEU A 6 -15.26 -0.21 1.69
N ARG A 7 -13.94 -0.35 1.57
CA ARG A 7 -12.99 0.74 1.89
C ARG A 7 -13.21 1.93 0.96
N GLY A 8 -13.28 1.67 -0.35
CA GLY A 8 -13.52 2.69 -1.35
C GLY A 8 -14.85 3.42 -1.12
N LEU A 9 -15.92 2.70 -0.77
CA LEU A 9 -17.23 3.29 -0.47
C LEU A 9 -17.20 4.15 0.80
N VAL A 10 -16.56 3.68 1.87
CA VAL A 10 -16.44 4.47 3.11
C VAL A 10 -15.64 5.75 2.88
N PHE A 11 -14.52 5.68 2.15
CA PHE A 11 -13.75 6.89 1.82
C PHE A 11 -14.47 7.79 0.81
N ALA A 12 -15.24 7.24 -0.13
CA ALA A 12 -16.08 8.04 -1.02
C ALA A 12 -17.10 8.86 -0.22
N ALA A 13 -17.88 8.19 0.64
CA ALA A 13 -18.88 8.84 1.48
C ALA A 13 -18.24 9.84 2.45
N SER A 14 -17.13 9.48 3.08
CA SER A 14 -16.40 10.35 4.00
C SER A 14 -15.91 11.61 3.28
N MET A 15 -15.39 11.48 2.06
CA MET A 15 -14.91 12.63 1.29
C MET A 15 -16.05 13.58 0.91
N VAL A 16 -17.23 13.04 0.55
CA VAL A 16 -18.42 13.87 0.30
C VAL A 16 -18.81 14.65 1.57
N VAL A 17 -18.85 13.99 2.73
CA VAL A 17 -19.13 14.65 4.02
C VAL A 17 -18.09 15.73 4.33
N VAL A 18 -16.80 15.43 4.16
CA VAL A 18 -15.71 16.39 4.37
C VAL A 18 -15.93 17.63 3.50
N ARG A 19 -16.31 17.48 2.24
CA ARG A 19 -16.53 18.62 1.34
C ARG A 19 -17.75 19.44 1.71
N LEU A 20 -18.84 18.80 2.15
CA LEU A 20 -20.03 19.50 2.64
C LEU A 20 -19.71 20.31 3.90
N LEU A 21 -18.98 19.71 4.84
CA LEU A 21 -18.50 20.41 6.04
C LEU A 21 -17.56 21.56 5.68
N GLN A 22 -16.63 21.33 4.76
CA GLN A 22 -15.71 22.35 4.28
C GLN A 22 -16.48 23.54 3.68
N GLY A 23 -17.44 23.30 2.78
CA GLY A 23 -18.26 24.37 2.18
C GLY A 23 -19.05 25.16 3.22
N ALA A 24 -19.74 24.47 4.13
CA ALA A 24 -20.53 25.10 5.18
C ALA A 24 -19.67 25.93 6.16
N MET A 25 -18.54 25.39 6.60
CA MET A 25 -17.65 26.06 7.56
C MET A 25 -16.91 27.24 6.94
N ILE A 26 -16.46 27.12 5.69
CA ILE A 26 -15.79 28.23 4.98
C ILE A 26 -16.78 29.38 4.78
N ASN A 27 -18.02 29.09 4.40
CA ASN A 27 -19.04 30.11 4.23
C ASN A 27 -19.38 30.84 5.55
N ALA A 28 -19.34 30.13 6.69
CA ALA A 28 -19.57 30.73 8.01
C ALA A 28 -18.36 31.53 8.54
N TRP A 29 -17.13 31.08 8.23
CA TRP A 29 -15.89 31.64 8.78
C TRP A 29 -14.79 31.81 7.72
N GLU A 30 -15.03 32.69 6.75
CA GLU A 30 -14.16 32.89 5.59
C GLU A 30 -12.70 33.21 5.97
N ARG A 31 -12.48 33.94 7.07
CA ARG A 31 -11.13 34.25 7.60
C ARG A 31 -10.27 33.01 7.85
N TYR A 32 -10.88 31.88 8.20
CA TYR A 32 -10.18 30.65 8.55
C TYR A 32 -10.23 29.60 7.43
N ALA A 33 -10.58 29.97 6.20
CA ALA A 33 -10.82 29.03 5.11
C ALA A 33 -9.66 28.05 4.85
N ILE A 34 -8.42 28.56 4.88
CA ILE A 34 -7.21 27.74 4.71
C ILE A 34 -7.06 26.75 5.88
N LEU A 35 -7.24 27.22 7.11
CA LEU A 35 -7.08 26.41 8.31
C LEU A 35 -8.13 25.28 8.35
N ILE A 36 -9.38 25.59 8.01
CA ILE A 36 -10.48 24.62 7.91
C ILE A 36 -10.13 23.55 6.87
N SER A 37 -9.73 23.97 5.67
CA SER A 37 -9.42 23.06 4.56
C SER A 37 -8.27 22.10 4.91
N VAL A 38 -7.15 22.64 5.42
CA VAL A 38 -5.99 21.83 5.80
C VAL A 38 -6.35 20.86 6.93
N THR A 39 -7.09 21.32 7.94
CA THR A 39 -7.48 20.48 9.08
C THR A 39 -8.33 19.29 8.63
N LEU A 40 -9.35 19.53 7.79
CA LEU A 40 -10.23 18.47 7.29
C LEU A 40 -9.48 17.45 6.41
N VAL A 41 -8.58 17.92 5.54
CA VAL A 41 -7.73 17.03 4.74
C VAL A 41 -6.79 16.19 5.62
N VAL A 42 -6.19 16.80 6.64
CA VAL A 42 -5.33 16.08 7.59
C VAL A 42 -6.12 15.00 8.36
N LEU A 43 -7.33 15.32 8.83
CA LEU A 43 -8.19 14.33 9.49
C LEU A 43 -8.55 13.16 8.57
N PHE A 44 -8.85 13.45 7.30
CA PHE A 44 -9.09 12.42 6.29
C PHE A 44 -7.86 11.53 6.06
N ILE A 45 -6.67 12.14 5.95
CA ILE A 45 -5.40 11.42 5.82
C ILE A 45 -5.14 10.54 7.05
N ILE A 46 -5.39 11.04 8.26
CA ILE A 46 -5.24 10.26 9.50
C ILE A 46 -6.18 9.06 9.50
N ALA A 47 -7.44 9.23 9.07
CA ALA A 47 -8.39 8.12 8.98
C ALA A 47 -7.91 7.03 8.00
N ALA A 48 -7.44 7.43 6.80
CA ALA A 48 -6.85 6.52 5.83
C ALA A 48 -5.60 5.80 6.38
N PHE A 49 -4.72 6.54 7.04
CA PHE A 49 -3.52 6.02 7.65
C PHE A 49 -3.82 5.00 8.76
N VAL A 50 -4.73 5.32 9.68
CA VAL A 50 -5.10 4.44 10.80
C VAL A 50 -5.71 3.14 10.30
N TRP A 51 -6.60 3.21 9.30
CA TRP A 51 -7.15 1.99 8.71
C TRP A 51 -6.07 1.18 7.99
N GLY A 52 -5.20 1.83 7.20
CA GLY A 52 -4.03 1.18 6.60
C GLY A 52 -3.15 0.48 7.64
N LEU A 53 -2.92 1.13 8.79
CA LEU A 53 -2.16 0.56 9.90
C LEU A 53 -2.82 -0.70 10.48
N ILE A 54 -4.14 -0.67 10.69
CA ILE A 54 -4.91 -1.82 11.16
C ILE A 54 -4.83 -2.97 10.13
N ASP A 55 -4.99 -2.67 8.84
CA ASP A 55 -4.90 -3.66 7.77
C ASP A 55 -3.51 -4.31 7.69
N GLY A 56 -2.44 -3.50 7.73
CA GLY A 56 -1.07 -4.01 7.71
C GLY A 56 -0.75 -4.87 8.94
N ARG A 57 -1.29 -4.50 10.10
CA ARG A 57 -1.16 -5.30 11.33
C ARG A 57 -1.92 -6.63 11.25
N ALA A 58 -3.17 -6.58 10.79
CA ALA A 58 -3.98 -7.78 10.64
C ALA A 58 -3.36 -8.77 9.66
N ASP A 59 -2.82 -8.28 8.55
CA ASP A 59 -2.18 -9.09 7.52
C ASP A 59 -0.89 -9.77 8.02
N ALA A 60 0.02 -9.02 8.67
CA ALA A 60 1.25 -9.59 9.23
C ALA A 60 0.99 -10.54 10.41
N SER A 61 -0.10 -10.34 11.17
CA SER A 61 -0.49 -11.26 12.25
C SER A 61 -1.05 -12.58 11.70
N ALA A 62 -1.77 -12.53 10.58
CA ALA A 62 -2.39 -13.71 9.97
C ALA A 62 -1.39 -14.55 9.14
N GLN A 63 -0.39 -13.91 8.53
CA GLN A 63 0.62 -14.56 7.69
C GLN A 63 2.04 -14.17 8.15
N PRO A 64 2.69 -15.02 8.96
CA PRO A 64 4.06 -14.80 9.42
C PRO A 64 5.08 -14.77 8.28
N ASP A 65 4.83 -15.55 7.22
CA ASP A 65 5.65 -15.60 6.01
C ASP A 65 5.41 -14.35 5.12
N PRO A 66 6.43 -13.50 4.90
CA PRO A 66 6.31 -12.29 4.09
C PRO A 66 5.85 -12.55 2.65
N ASP A 67 6.27 -13.67 2.06
CA ASP A 67 6.05 -13.95 0.63
C ASP A 67 4.60 -14.38 0.34
N ARG A 68 3.85 -14.75 1.38
CA ARG A 68 2.44 -15.17 1.26
C ARG A 68 1.43 -14.07 1.57
N ARG A 69 1.90 -12.87 1.92
CA ARG A 69 1.04 -11.75 2.34
C ARG A 69 0.13 -11.26 1.23
N ALA A 70 -1.01 -10.68 1.61
CA ALA A 70 -1.95 -10.15 0.64
C ALA A 70 -1.38 -8.89 -0.07
N ASP A 71 -1.76 -8.70 -1.33
CA ASP A 71 -1.47 -7.46 -2.06
C ASP A 71 -2.43 -6.34 -1.61
N LEU A 72 -2.04 -5.70 -0.50
CA LEU A 72 -2.73 -4.55 0.05
C LEU A 72 -2.45 -3.29 -0.77
N ALA A 73 -1.38 -3.23 -1.56
CA ALA A 73 -1.08 -2.06 -2.38
C ALA A 73 -2.12 -1.93 -3.50
N MET A 74 -2.37 -3.01 -4.26
CA MET A 74 -3.42 -3.03 -5.27
C MET A 74 -4.81 -2.75 -4.65
N THR A 75 -5.09 -3.34 -3.49
CA THR A 75 -6.35 -3.15 -2.77
C THR A 75 -6.62 -1.68 -2.44
N TRP A 76 -5.62 -0.98 -1.89
CA TRP A 76 -5.73 0.43 -1.51
C TRP A 76 -5.68 1.37 -2.71
N LEU A 77 -4.97 1.01 -3.78
CA LEU A 77 -4.95 1.78 -5.02
C LEU A 77 -6.34 1.82 -5.67
N ILE A 78 -6.97 0.65 -5.85
CA ILE A 78 -8.31 0.56 -6.45
C ILE A 78 -9.35 1.22 -5.53
N ALA A 79 -9.25 1.03 -4.21
CA ALA A 79 -10.14 1.66 -3.25
C ALA A 79 -10.04 3.20 -3.29
N GLY A 80 -8.82 3.75 -3.33
CA GLY A 80 -8.59 5.19 -3.44
C GLY A 80 -9.10 5.76 -4.76
N LEU A 81 -8.84 5.08 -5.88
CA LEU A 81 -9.33 5.48 -7.20
C LEU A 81 -10.86 5.50 -7.25
N PHE A 82 -11.50 4.43 -6.76
CA PHE A 82 -12.96 4.36 -6.65
C PHE A 82 -13.51 5.47 -5.76
N ALA A 83 -12.88 5.71 -4.59
CA ALA A 83 -13.27 6.76 -3.67
C ALA A 83 -13.21 8.15 -4.33
N GLY A 84 -12.13 8.44 -5.06
CA GLY A 84 -11.95 9.71 -5.76
C GLY A 84 -13.00 9.94 -6.83
N ILE A 85 -13.22 8.98 -7.72
CA ILE A 85 -14.19 9.11 -8.83
C ILE A 85 -15.61 9.25 -8.29
N VAL A 86 -16.01 8.37 -7.36
CA VAL A 86 -17.38 8.35 -6.83
C VAL A 86 -17.65 9.60 -5.99
N SER A 87 -16.71 10.02 -5.14
CA SER A 87 -16.90 11.25 -4.35
C SER A 87 -16.92 12.50 -5.21
N GLY A 88 -16.06 12.60 -6.23
CA GLY A 88 -16.07 13.72 -7.19
C GLY A 88 -17.38 13.79 -7.96
N PHE A 89 -17.86 12.65 -8.48
CA PHE A 89 -19.15 12.56 -9.16
C PHE A 89 -20.31 12.99 -8.25
N VAL A 90 -20.36 12.47 -7.01
CA VAL A 90 -21.42 12.80 -6.05
C VAL A 90 -21.36 14.26 -5.63
N ALA A 91 -20.16 14.81 -5.38
CA ALA A 91 -19.99 16.22 -5.03
C ALA A 91 -20.46 17.14 -6.17
N TRP A 92 -20.07 16.84 -7.42
CA TRP A 92 -20.58 17.56 -8.58
C TRP A 92 -22.11 17.46 -8.69
N PHE A 93 -22.69 16.29 -8.46
CA PHE A 93 -24.13 16.12 -8.53
C PHE A 93 -24.85 16.96 -7.46
N ILE A 94 -24.31 17.05 -6.25
CA ILE A 94 -24.86 17.88 -5.17
C ILE A 94 -24.73 19.37 -5.51
N SER A 95 -23.65 19.81 -6.15
CA SER A 95 -23.47 21.22 -6.50
C SER A 95 -24.49 21.73 -7.53
N LEU A 96 -25.20 20.84 -8.24
CA LEU A 96 -26.31 21.23 -9.12
C LEU A 96 -27.51 21.81 -8.35
N PHE A 97 -27.62 21.49 -7.06
CA PHE A 97 -28.74 21.92 -6.20
C PHE A 97 -28.27 22.75 -5.00
N TYR A 98 -26.95 22.87 -4.77
CA TYR A 98 -26.37 23.51 -3.59
C TYR A 98 -25.12 24.32 -3.93
N ASP A 99 -25.30 25.62 -4.15
CA ASP A 99 -24.24 26.54 -4.61
C ASP A 99 -23.13 26.77 -3.56
N ASN A 100 -23.40 26.52 -2.28
CA ASN A 100 -22.38 26.64 -1.22
C ASN A 100 -21.35 25.50 -1.25
N LEU A 101 -21.56 24.48 -2.10
CA LEU A 101 -20.53 23.47 -2.35
C LEU A 101 -19.56 24.07 -3.39
N TYR A 102 -18.34 24.39 -2.95
CA TYR A 102 -17.23 24.79 -3.83
C TYR A 102 -16.77 23.60 -4.69
N ALA A 103 -17.60 23.24 -5.66
CA ALA A 103 -17.32 22.25 -6.69
C ALA A 103 -17.01 22.96 -8.02
N GLY A 104 -16.00 22.46 -8.72
CA GLY A 104 -15.67 22.90 -10.06
C GLY A 104 -16.60 22.29 -11.11
N GLY A 105 -16.24 22.44 -12.39
CA GLY A 105 -16.93 21.75 -13.48
C GLY A 105 -16.78 20.22 -13.36
N PHE A 106 -17.75 19.47 -13.91
CA PHE A 106 -17.81 18.00 -13.90
C PHE A 106 -16.47 17.32 -14.16
N LEU A 107 -15.78 17.73 -15.23
CA LEU A 107 -14.49 17.16 -15.61
C LEU A 107 -13.43 17.38 -14.53
N SER A 108 -13.37 18.56 -13.91
CA SER A 108 -12.42 18.85 -12.84
C SER A 108 -12.66 17.99 -11.60
N GLU A 109 -13.93 17.68 -11.32
CA GLU A 109 -14.31 16.87 -10.16
C GLU A 109 -13.94 15.40 -10.33
N VAL A 110 -14.22 14.84 -11.51
CA VAL A 110 -13.97 13.42 -11.82
C VAL A 110 -12.51 13.14 -12.20
N THR A 111 -11.70 14.17 -12.44
CA THR A 111 -10.26 14.02 -12.78
C THR A 111 -9.34 14.57 -11.70
N THR A 112 -9.25 15.89 -11.55
CA THR A 112 -8.29 16.54 -10.63
C THR A 112 -8.60 16.21 -9.17
N PHE A 113 -9.83 16.44 -8.73
CA PHE A 113 -10.24 16.13 -7.35
C PHE A 113 -10.25 14.63 -7.09
N ALA A 114 -10.68 13.83 -8.07
CA ALA A 114 -10.61 12.37 -7.97
C ALA A 114 -9.17 11.88 -7.82
N ALA A 115 -8.23 12.37 -8.64
CA ALA A 115 -6.81 12.02 -8.58
C ALA A 115 -6.18 12.45 -7.25
N PHE A 116 -6.48 13.66 -6.78
CA PHE A 116 -6.03 14.13 -5.47
C PHE A 116 -6.51 13.22 -4.34
N THR A 117 -7.82 12.92 -4.31
CA THR A 117 -8.42 12.04 -3.30
C THR A 117 -7.84 10.64 -3.35
N ALA A 118 -7.67 10.09 -4.56
CA ALA A 118 -7.05 8.78 -4.76
C ALA A 118 -5.62 8.75 -4.25
N LEU A 119 -4.82 9.77 -4.57
CA LEU A 119 -3.42 9.88 -4.17
C LEU A 119 -3.28 9.96 -2.65
N ILE A 120 -4.00 10.87 -1.99
CA ILE A 120 -3.87 11.02 -0.53
C ILE A 120 -4.37 9.77 0.21
N THR A 121 -5.45 9.14 -0.27
CA THR A 121 -5.98 7.90 0.32
C THR A 121 -4.98 6.77 0.18
N PHE A 122 -4.43 6.58 -1.03
CA PHE A 122 -3.47 5.53 -1.32
C PHE A 122 -2.18 5.71 -0.52
N LEU A 123 -1.56 6.90 -0.57
CA LEU A 123 -0.30 7.17 0.11
C LEU A 123 -0.42 7.06 1.63
N ALA A 124 -1.48 7.62 2.21
CA ALA A 124 -1.71 7.53 3.65
C ALA A 124 -1.90 6.07 4.09
N ALA A 125 -2.75 5.33 3.37
CA ALA A 125 -3.05 3.96 3.73
C ALA A 125 -1.85 3.02 3.52
N ILE A 126 -1.11 3.14 2.41
CA ILE A 126 0.05 2.26 2.17
C ILE A 126 1.19 2.53 3.16
N THR A 127 1.38 3.80 3.56
CA THR A 127 2.31 4.16 4.64
C THR A 127 1.88 3.53 5.96
N GLY A 128 0.58 3.59 6.28
CA GLY A 128 0.00 2.89 7.43
C GLY A 128 0.23 1.38 7.37
N VAL A 129 -0.05 0.74 6.24
CA VAL A 129 0.15 -0.70 6.03
C VAL A 129 1.61 -1.10 6.24
N ALA A 130 2.54 -0.36 5.64
CA ALA A 130 3.98 -0.62 5.76
C ALA A 130 4.46 -0.53 7.22
N LEU A 131 4.03 0.51 7.94
CA LEU A 131 4.31 0.65 9.37
C LEU A 131 3.66 -0.47 10.19
N GLY A 132 2.43 -0.85 9.86
CA GLY A 132 1.69 -1.90 10.55
C GLY A 132 2.39 -3.26 10.44
N ARG A 133 2.88 -3.59 9.24
CA ARG A 133 3.70 -4.79 9.00
C ARG A 133 5.03 -4.71 9.76
N SER A 134 5.75 -3.59 9.67
CA SER A 134 7.05 -3.42 10.34
C SER A 134 6.96 -3.57 11.87
N LEU A 135 5.89 -3.09 12.49
CA LEU A 135 5.69 -3.20 13.95
C LEU A 135 5.54 -4.65 14.44
N ILE A 136 5.06 -5.55 13.59
CA ILE A 136 4.91 -6.99 13.90
C ILE A 136 6.17 -7.76 13.54
N ASP A 137 6.74 -7.47 12.37
CA ASP A 137 7.94 -8.16 11.87
C ASP A 137 9.14 -7.99 12.81
N ARG A 138 9.25 -6.81 13.45
CA ARG A 138 10.27 -6.55 14.49
C ARG A 138 10.17 -7.46 15.72
N LYS A 139 9.03 -8.11 15.95
CA LYS A 139 8.77 -8.99 17.09
C LYS A 139 8.79 -10.47 16.72
N ALA A 140 8.88 -10.80 15.43
CA ALA A 140 8.89 -12.18 14.99
C ALA A 140 10.25 -12.83 15.27
N PRO A 141 10.28 -14.05 15.86
CA PRO A 141 11.51 -14.85 15.92
C PRO A 141 12.07 -15.05 14.51
N PRO A 142 13.40 -15.12 14.33
CA PRO A 142 14.00 -15.37 13.03
C PRO A 142 13.38 -16.65 12.46
N ILE A 143 12.70 -16.52 11.32
CA ILE A 143 12.15 -17.65 10.58
C ILE A 143 13.34 -18.55 10.27
N GLN A 144 13.39 -19.72 10.88
CA GLN A 144 14.25 -20.80 10.42
C GLN A 144 13.76 -21.14 9.02
N ARG A 145 14.37 -20.50 8.01
CA ARG A 145 14.34 -21.04 6.66
C ARG A 145 14.97 -22.42 6.85
N HIS A 146 14.16 -23.47 6.82
CA HIS A 146 14.70 -24.78 6.52
C HIS A 146 15.34 -24.62 5.16
N SER A 147 16.65 -24.40 5.19
CA SER A 147 17.52 -24.48 4.04
C SER A 147 17.26 -25.84 3.43
N ALA A 148 16.39 -25.89 2.41
CA ALA A 148 16.45 -26.89 1.36
C ALA A 148 17.75 -26.70 0.54
N ALA A 149 18.86 -26.52 1.24
CA ALA A 149 20.17 -26.13 0.77
C ALA A 149 21.26 -26.92 1.49
N ASP A 150 20.92 -27.74 2.50
CA ASP A 150 21.88 -28.61 3.19
C ASP A 150 21.87 -30.06 2.68
N GLY A 151 20.92 -30.41 1.79
CA GLY A 151 20.80 -31.77 1.24
C GLY A 151 21.02 -31.90 -0.26
N ASP A 152 20.90 -30.82 -1.04
CA ASP A 152 20.81 -30.89 -2.51
C ASP A 152 21.92 -30.10 -3.26
N ARG A 153 22.77 -29.37 -2.52
CA ARG A 153 23.91 -28.63 -3.09
C ARG A 153 25.17 -29.48 -3.33
N ALA A 154 25.24 -30.69 -2.77
CA ALA A 154 26.40 -31.56 -2.95
C ALA A 154 26.46 -32.17 -4.36
N ASP A 155 25.32 -32.37 -5.02
CA ASP A 155 25.26 -33.07 -6.32
C ASP A 155 25.28 -32.15 -7.55
N THR A 156 25.19 -30.82 -7.37
CA THR A 156 25.12 -29.85 -8.48
C THR A 156 26.33 -28.93 -8.59
N ASP A 157 27.32 -29.06 -7.70
CA ASP A 157 28.52 -28.23 -7.75
C ASP A 157 29.57 -28.80 -8.72
N VAL A 158 29.36 -28.56 -10.01
CA VAL A 158 30.24 -29.00 -11.13
C VAL A 158 31.68 -28.52 -10.95
N PHE A 159 31.89 -27.45 -10.17
CA PHE A 159 33.22 -26.89 -9.89
C PHE A 159 33.99 -27.65 -8.80
N GLN A 160 33.32 -28.41 -7.92
CA GLN A 160 33.98 -29.31 -6.98
C GLN A 160 34.56 -30.54 -7.68
N ALA A 161 33.84 -31.11 -8.65
CA ALA A 161 34.28 -32.29 -9.40
C ALA A 161 35.59 -32.08 -10.19
N VAL A 162 35.87 -30.85 -10.62
CA VAL A 162 37.12 -30.49 -11.33
C VAL A 162 38.31 -30.36 -10.38
N SER A 163 38.09 -29.93 -9.13
CA SER A 163 39.18 -29.75 -8.16
C SER A 163 39.79 -31.07 -7.68
N VAL A 164 39.00 -32.14 -7.62
CA VAL A 164 39.46 -33.47 -7.17
C VAL A 164 40.27 -34.21 -8.25
N GLY A 165 40.12 -33.82 -9.53
CA GLY A 165 40.81 -34.47 -10.65
C GLY A 165 42.26 -34.01 -10.91
N THR A 166 42.75 -33.00 -10.18
CA THR A 166 44.09 -32.41 -10.44
C THR A 166 45.20 -32.95 -9.53
N GLU A 167 44.88 -33.75 -8.51
CA GLU A 167 45.87 -34.18 -7.50
C GLU A 167 46.44 -35.61 -7.68
N ALA A 168 46.12 -36.31 -8.77
CA ALA A 168 46.56 -37.69 -9.00
C ALA A 168 47.28 -37.88 -10.34
N ALA A 169 48.49 -37.34 -10.46
CA ALA A 169 49.46 -37.83 -11.44
C ALA A 169 50.90 -37.68 -10.91
N PRO A 170 51.45 -38.68 -10.21
CA PRO A 170 52.90 -38.79 -10.06
C PRO A 170 53.49 -39.28 -11.39
N ALA A 171 54.50 -38.55 -11.85
CA ALA A 171 55.35 -38.93 -12.97
C ALA A 171 56.08 -40.24 -12.67
N GLU A 172 55.73 -41.33 -13.36
CA GLU A 172 56.55 -42.54 -13.39
C GLU A 172 57.51 -42.48 -14.58
N ALA A 173 58.79 -42.50 -14.20
CA ALA A 173 59.94 -42.40 -15.05
C ALA A 173 60.10 -43.62 -15.97
N GLU A 174 60.33 -43.31 -17.23
CA GLU A 174 60.90 -44.15 -18.26
C GLU A 174 62.17 -44.88 -17.77
N LYS A 175 62.15 -46.23 -17.77
CA LYS A 175 63.37 -47.06 -17.89
C LYS A 175 63.08 -48.51 -18.32
N GLN A 176 63.90 -48.95 -19.29
CA GLN A 176 64.35 -50.31 -19.66
C GLN A 176 63.57 -51.07 -20.76
N PRO A 177 64.23 -51.96 -21.53
CA PRO A 177 65.63 -52.47 -21.40
C PRO A 177 66.66 -51.90 -22.38
#